data_AF-A0A816EV26-F1
#
_entry.id   AF-A0A816EV26-F1
#
_cell.length_a   1.000
_cell.length_b   1.000
_cell.length_c   1.000
_cell.angle_alpha   90.00
_cell.angle_beta   90.00
_cell.angle_gamma   90.00
#
_symmetry.space_group_name_H-M   'P 1'
#
loop_
_entity.id
_entity.type
_entity.pdbx_description
1 polymer ?
#
loop_
_entity_poly.entity_id
_entity_poly.type
_entity_poly.pdbx_seq_one_letter_code
_entity_poly.pdbx_strand_id
1 'polypeptide(L)'
;NDVLVINYQEKDFGTELSGQNYDIVYDCTGGYQQWSSAQRILKPGGKFITIVGDDKTSEINFKSIASMGSSMVNRKFWSVVSPSQPSYTLVLIRVSSQELDLLRTNYFETDMVKPVIDEIFEFDTHGLHSMYEKSKSGKAQGKLILKVVDDTDEQ
;
A
#
# COMPACT_ATOMS: atom_id res chain seq x y z
N ASN A 1 1.82 23.74 -1.20
CA ASN A 1 1.07 22.61 -1.78
C ASN A 1 0.00 22.21 -0.79
N ASP A 2 -1.25 22.50 -1.12
CA ASP A 2 -2.38 22.12 -0.28
C ASP A 2 -2.68 20.64 -0.54
N VAL A 3 -2.44 19.79 0.45
CA VAL A 3 -2.77 18.37 0.38
C VAL A 3 -4.21 18.21 0.85
N LEU A 4 -5.07 17.67 -0.03
CA LEU A 4 -6.41 17.25 0.37
C LEU A 4 -6.31 15.96 1.18
N VAL A 5 -6.80 15.99 2.42
CA VAL A 5 -6.84 14.82 3.30
C VAL A 5 -8.29 14.43 3.53
N ILE A 6 -8.62 13.16 3.28
CA ILE A 6 -9.95 12.58 3.54
C ILE A 6 -9.81 11.56 4.66
N ASN A 7 -10.52 11.79 5.78
CA ASN A 7 -10.59 10.81 6.86
C ASN A 7 -11.50 9.65 6.45
N TYR A 8 -10.91 8.48 6.17
CA TYR A 8 -11.64 7.28 5.76
C TYR A 8 -12.59 6.72 6.83
N GLN A 9 -12.42 7.13 8.10
CA GLN A 9 -13.33 6.73 9.18
C GLN A 9 -14.65 7.51 9.15
N GLU A 10 -14.67 8.66 8.48
CA GLU A 10 -15.83 9.57 8.43
C GLU A 10 -16.46 9.60 7.04
N LYS A 11 -15.66 9.44 5.98
CA LYS A 11 -16.08 9.65 4.59
C LYS A 11 -15.54 8.58 3.66
N ASP A 12 -16.34 8.22 2.65
CA ASP A 12 -15.90 7.39 1.53
C ASP A 12 -15.25 8.24 0.45
N PHE A 13 -13.96 8.03 0.19
CA PHE A 13 -13.22 8.81 -0.81
C PHE A 13 -13.78 8.64 -2.24
N GLY A 14 -14.35 7.47 -2.56
CA GLY A 14 -14.92 7.20 -3.88
C GLY A 14 -16.12 8.09 -4.20
N THR A 15 -16.85 8.48 -3.16
CA THR A 15 -17.98 9.42 -3.23
C THR A 15 -17.50 10.86 -3.22
N GLU A 16 -16.62 11.23 -2.28
CA GLU A 16 -16.12 12.61 -2.15
C GLU A 16 -15.36 13.09 -3.41
N LEU A 17 -14.69 12.17 -4.10
CA LEU A 17 -13.86 12.45 -5.27
C LEU A 17 -14.48 11.99 -6.60
N SER A 18 -15.77 11.63 -6.60
CA SER A 18 -16.43 11.11 -7.79
C SER A 18 -16.37 12.12 -8.95
N GLY A 19 -16.02 11.63 -10.15
CA GLY A 19 -15.94 12.45 -11.37
C GLY A 19 -14.69 13.34 -11.50
N GLN A 20 -13.75 13.28 -10.55
CA GLN A 20 -12.51 14.07 -10.60
C GLN A 20 -11.47 13.54 -11.61
N ASN A 21 -11.67 12.35 -12.18
CA ASN A 21 -10.89 11.79 -13.29
C ASN A 21 -9.37 11.71 -13.05
N TYR A 22 -8.96 11.11 -11.94
CA TYR A 22 -7.55 10.89 -11.62
C TYR A 22 -6.86 9.93 -12.59
N ASP A 23 -5.57 10.18 -12.85
CA ASP A 23 -4.72 9.31 -13.66
C ASP A 23 -4.34 8.01 -12.95
N ILE A 24 -4.05 8.12 -11.65
CA ILE A 24 -3.46 7.05 -10.84
C ILE A 24 -4.11 7.03 -9.47
N VAL A 25 -4.42 5.83 -8.98
CA VAL A 25 -4.67 5.54 -7.57
C VAL A 25 -3.56 4.61 -7.10
N TYR A 26 -2.83 5.02 -6.06
CA TYR A 26 -1.79 4.23 -5.43
C TYR A 26 -2.28 3.71 -4.07
N ASP A 27 -2.49 2.40 -3.97
CA ASP A 27 -3.12 1.73 -2.84
C ASP A 27 -2.09 0.99 -1.96
N CYS A 28 -2.09 1.36 -0.68
CA CYS A 28 -1.28 0.76 0.38
C CYS A 28 -2.12 0.05 1.45
N THR A 29 -3.45 -0.01 1.29
CA THR A 29 -4.38 -0.58 2.28
C THR A 29 -4.87 -1.97 1.86
N GLY A 30 -5.16 -2.15 0.57
CA GLY A 30 -5.72 -3.38 0.03
C GLY A 30 -7.22 -3.54 0.27
N GLY A 31 -7.79 -4.57 -0.36
CA GLY A 31 -9.19 -4.97 -0.20
C GLY A 31 -10.13 -4.48 -1.32
N TYR A 32 -11.19 -5.27 -1.56
CA TYR A 32 -12.11 -5.12 -2.69
C TYR A 32 -12.69 -3.69 -2.82
N GLN A 33 -13.00 -3.05 -1.70
CA GLN A 33 -13.63 -1.73 -1.66
C GLN A 33 -12.71 -0.65 -2.24
N GLN A 34 -11.40 -0.75 -2.06
CA GLN A 34 -10.45 0.24 -2.58
C GLN A 34 -10.47 0.28 -4.10
N TRP A 35 -10.52 -0.89 -4.74
CA TRP A 35 -10.70 -0.96 -6.19
C TRP A 35 -12.08 -0.42 -6.62
N SER A 36 -13.17 -0.81 -5.93
CA SER A 36 -14.52 -0.38 -6.32
C SER A 36 -14.68 1.14 -6.25
N SER A 37 -14.16 1.77 -5.20
CA SER A 37 -14.14 3.23 -5.06
C SER A 37 -13.20 3.88 -6.06
N ALA A 38 -12.04 3.28 -6.37
CA ALA A 38 -11.12 3.78 -7.38
C ALA A 38 -11.75 3.86 -8.79
N GLN A 39 -12.60 2.89 -9.17
CA GLN A 39 -13.27 2.90 -10.48
C GLN A 39 -14.19 4.13 -10.69
N ARG A 40 -14.64 4.79 -9.60
CA ARG A 40 -15.52 5.97 -9.67
C ARG A 40 -14.76 7.28 -9.85
N ILE A 41 -13.46 7.27 -9.56
CA ILE A 41 -12.63 8.47 -9.51
C ILE A 41 -11.54 8.46 -10.58
N LEU A 42 -11.17 7.27 -11.09
CA LEU A 42 -10.21 7.12 -12.16
C LEU A 42 -10.83 7.51 -13.51
N LYS A 43 -10.04 8.21 -14.31
CA LYS A 43 -10.37 8.46 -15.71
C LYS A 43 -10.39 7.15 -16.53
N PRO A 44 -11.03 7.13 -17.71
CA PRO A 44 -10.88 6.02 -18.67
C PRO A 44 -9.40 5.73 -18.95
N GLY A 45 -8.99 4.46 -18.80
CA GLY A 45 -7.59 4.03 -18.92
C GLY A 45 -6.66 4.43 -17.77
N GLY A 46 -7.20 5.00 -16.68
CA GLY A 46 -6.45 5.27 -15.45
C GLY A 46 -5.87 4.00 -14.81
N LYS A 47 -4.92 4.16 -13.90
CA LYS A 47 -4.18 3.04 -13.30
C LYS A 47 -4.45 2.92 -11.80
N PHE A 48 -4.93 1.78 -11.36
CA PHE A 48 -4.90 1.39 -9.96
C PHE A 48 -3.66 0.54 -9.71
N ILE A 49 -2.78 1.01 -8.82
CA ILE A 49 -1.51 0.38 -8.48
C ILE A 49 -1.57 0.04 -7.00
N THR A 50 -1.46 -1.24 -6.64
CA THR A 50 -1.49 -1.69 -5.25
C THR A 50 -0.26 -2.50 -4.88
N ILE A 51 0.22 -2.35 -3.64
CA ILE A 51 1.29 -3.17 -3.04
C ILE A 51 0.77 -4.24 -2.08
N VAL A 52 -0.51 -4.19 -1.73
CA VAL A 52 -1.14 -5.14 -0.79
C VAL A 52 -1.95 -6.19 -1.54
N GLY A 53 -2.69 -5.76 -2.57
CA GLY A 53 -3.71 -6.59 -3.21
C GLY A 53 -4.94 -6.81 -2.33
N ASP A 54 -5.83 -7.70 -2.78
CA ASP A 54 -7.02 -8.12 -2.03
C ASP A 54 -6.71 -9.49 -1.38
N ASP A 55 -6.55 -9.63 -0.05
CA ASP A 55 -6.29 -10.94 0.59
C ASP A 55 -6.90 -11.01 2.01
N LYS A 56 -7.31 -12.15 2.62
CA LYS A 56 -6.74 -13.51 2.71
C LYS A 56 -7.80 -14.63 2.85
N THR A 57 -7.43 -15.88 2.51
CA THR A 57 -8.17 -17.18 2.57
C THR A 57 -8.95 -17.58 1.31
N SER A 58 -8.29 -18.29 0.41
CA SER A 58 -8.94 -19.43 -0.24
C SER A 58 -7.88 -20.50 -0.45
N GLU A 59 -7.87 -21.50 0.43
CA GLU A 59 -7.71 -22.86 -0.09
C GLU A 59 -8.67 -22.93 -1.29
N ILE A 60 -8.11 -23.12 -2.48
CA ILE A 60 -8.85 -23.16 -3.72
C ILE A 60 -9.65 -24.47 -3.69
N ASN A 61 -10.80 -24.44 -3.00
CA ASN A 61 -11.72 -25.55 -2.99
C ASN A 61 -12.50 -25.48 -4.31
N PHE A 62 -12.18 -26.40 -5.22
CA PHE A 62 -12.69 -26.50 -6.58
C PHE A 62 -14.23 -26.46 -6.67
N LYS A 63 -14.94 -26.73 -5.57
CA LYS A 63 -16.40 -26.67 -5.46
C LYS A 63 -16.99 -25.25 -5.33
N SER A 64 -16.23 -24.25 -4.87
CA SER A 64 -16.73 -22.85 -4.78
C SER A 64 -16.78 -22.16 -6.15
N ILE A 65 -16.05 -22.67 -7.14
CA ILE A 65 -16.00 -22.13 -8.52
C ILE A 65 -17.40 -22.11 -9.17
N ALA A 66 -18.27 -23.07 -8.82
CA ALA A 66 -19.60 -23.20 -9.44
C ALA A 66 -20.62 -22.16 -8.92
N SER A 67 -20.42 -21.53 -7.76
CA SER A 67 -21.29 -20.45 -7.25
C SER A 67 -20.68 -19.05 -7.39
N MET A 68 -19.46 -18.93 -7.90
CA MET A 68 -18.67 -17.69 -8.08
C MET A 68 -18.94 -17.00 -9.43
N GLY A 69 -20.20 -16.88 -9.82
CA GLY A 69 -20.58 -16.39 -11.15
C GLY A 69 -20.36 -14.90 -11.47
N SER A 70 -19.74 -14.05 -10.62
CA SER A 70 -19.73 -12.59 -10.94
C SER A 70 -18.60 -11.65 -10.44
N SER A 71 -17.64 -12.02 -9.59
CA SER A 71 -16.78 -10.94 -9.01
C SER A 71 -15.27 -11.16 -8.88
N MET A 72 -14.73 -12.38 -9.02
CA MET A 72 -13.35 -12.64 -8.57
C MET A 72 -12.33 -12.97 -9.67
N VAL A 73 -12.73 -13.64 -10.75
CA VAL A 73 -11.78 -14.06 -11.80
C VAL A 73 -11.57 -12.96 -12.88
N ASN A 74 -12.37 -11.90 -12.84
CA ASN A 74 -12.57 -11.03 -13.98
C ASN A 74 -11.70 -9.75 -13.97
N ARG A 75 -10.96 -9.39 -12.90
CA ARG A 75 -10.25 -8.08 -12.84
C ARG A 75 -9.03 -7.98 -13.75
N LYS A 76 -8.12 -8.98 -13.69
CA LYS A 76 -6.99 -9.10 -14.63
C LYS A 76 -7.46 -9.33 -16.07
N PHE A 77 -8.63 -9.97 -16.22
CA PHE A 77 -9.28 -10.19 -17.51
C PHE A 77 -9.85 -8.88 -18.08
N TRP A 78 -10.61 -8.10 -17.29
CA TRP A 78 -11.22 -6.82 -17.69
C TRP A 78 -10.19 -5.73 -18.03
N SER A 79 -9.03 -5.69 -17.35
CA SER A 79 -7.92 -4.79 -17.74
C SER A 79 -7.31 -5.13 -19.11
N VAL A 80 -7.56 -6.34 -19.62
CA VAL A 80 -7.09 -6.82 -20.93
C VAL A 80 -8.18 -6.69 -22.00
N VAL A 81 -9.47 -6.77 -21.65
CA VAL A 81 -10.57 -6.78 -22.66
C VAL A 81 -11.19 -5.42 -22.99
N SER A 82 -10.81 -4.29 -22.37
CA SER A 82 -11.33 -2.97 -22.79
C SER A 82 -10.35 -1.80 -22.59
N PRO A 83 -9.92 -1.10 -23.65
CA PRO A 83 -9.03 0.07 -23.56
C PRO A 83 -9.58 1.26 -22.75
N SER A 84 -10.89 1.29 -22.50
CA SER A 84 -11.55 2.38 -21.78
C SER A 84 -11.70 2.14 -20.27
N GLN A 85 -11.41 0.93 -19.77
CA GLN A 85 -11.52 0.61 -18.35
C GLN A 85 -10.21 0.89 -17.61
N PRO A 86 -10.25 1.30 -16.33
CA PRO A 86 -9.04 1.42 -15.54
C PRO A 86 -8.29 0.09 -15.43
N SER A 87 -6.96 0.14 -15.43
CA SER A 87 -6.10 -1.05 -15.29
C SER A 87 -5.76 -1.33 -13.82
N TYR A 88 -5.61 -2.60 -13.48
CA TYR A 88 -5.25 -3.06 -12.14
C TYR A 88 -3.84 -3.66 -12.13
N THR A 89 -2.93 -3.08 -11.34
CA THR A 89 -1.53 -3.51 -11.25
C THR A 89 -1.18 -3.85 -9.80
N LEU A 90 -0.88 -5.12 -9.53
CA LEU A 90 -0.25 -5.53 -8.28
C LEU A 90 1.27 -5.44 -8.44
N VAL A 91 1.91 -4.58 -7.65
CA VAL A 91 3.36 -4.44 -7.64
C VAL A 91 3.93 -5.41 -6.63
N LEU A 92 4.57 -6.47 -7.13
CA LEU A 92 5.41 -7.34 -6.33
C LEU A 92 6.82 -6.81 -6.36
N ILE A 93 7.28 -6.27 -5.24
CA ILE A 93 8.62 -5.71 -5.13
C ILE A 93 9.64 -6.85 -5.15
N ARG A 94 10.61 -6.77 -6.07
CA ARG A 94 11.87 -7.50 -6.02
C ARG A 94 12.96 -6.47 -5.81
N VAL A 95 13.62 -6.50 -4.66
CA VAL A 95 14.65 -5.54 -4.32
C VAL A 95 16.01 -6.14 -4.65
N SER A 96 16.81 -5.43 -5.44
CA SER A 96 18.25 -5.71 -5.63
C SER A 96 19.12 -4.70 -4.88
N SER A 97 20.36 -5.08 -4.57
CA SER A 97 21.33 -4.16 -3.95
C SER A 97 21.57 -2.91 -4.81
N GLN A 98 21.59 -3.06 -6.14
CA GLN A 98 21.78 -1.95 -7.08
C GLN A 98 20.62 -0.94 -7.01
N GLU A 99 19.38 -1.41 -6.91
CA GLU A 99 18.22 -0.53 -6.74
C GLU A 99 18.20 0.17 -5.38
N LEU A 100 18.64 -0.51 -4.32
CA LEU A 100 18.78 0.12 -3.00
C LEU A 100 19.85 1.22 -2.99
N ASP A 101 20.97 1.00 -3.66
CA ASP A 101 22.02 2.01 -3.80
C ASP A 101 21.52 3.23 -4.57
N LEU A 102 20.75 3.02 -5.65
CA LEU A 102 20.12 4.12 -6.40
C LEU A 102 19.09 4.87 -5.54
N LEU A 103 18.30 4.16 -4.73
CA LEU A 103 17.37 4.79 -3.79
C LEU A 103 18.10 5.64 -2.75
N ARG A 104 19.16 5.11 -2.15
CA ARG A 104 20.03 5.82 -1.21
C ARG A 104 20.56 7.11 -1.84
N THR A 105 21.29 6.99 -2.95
CA THR A 105 22.06 8.11 -3.49
C THR A 105 21.19 9.15 -4.19
N ASN A 106 20.12 8.75 -4.87
CA ASN A 106 19.30 9.71 -5.60
C ASN A 106 18.21 10.38 -4.74
N TYR A 107 17.77 9.74 -3.64
CA TYR A 107 16.61 10.22 -2.87
C TYR A 107 16.89 10.49 -1.40
N PHE A 108 17.60 9.60 -0.70
CA PHE A 108 17.83 9.75 0.74
C PHE A 108 19.01 10.71 1.02
N GLU A 109 20.15 10.52 0.35
CA GLU A 109 21.33 11.39 0.50
C GLU A 109 21.09 12.82 -0.03
N THR A 110 20.15 12.99 -0.96
CA THR A 110 19.75 14.29 -1.51
C THR A 110 18.62 14.96 -0.74
N ASP A 111 18.19 14.38 0.39
CA ASP A 111 17.07 14.88 1.20
C ASP A 111 15.72 14.98 0.47
N MET A 112 15.61 14.44 -0.76
CA MET A 112 14.35 14.44 -1.53
C MET A 112 13.29 13.52 -0.92
N VAL A 113 13.72 12.45 -0.23
CA VAL A 113 12.85 11.56 0.53
C VAL A 113 13.37 11.46 1.95
N LYS A 114 12.52 11.83 2.92
CA LYS A 114 12.83 11.71 4.35
C LYS A 114 11.90 10.68 4.98
N PRO A 115 12.42 9.57 5.53
CA PRO A 115 11.57 8.64 6.25
C PRO A 115 11.03 9.32 7.50
N VAL A 116 9.71 9.23 7.71
CA VAL A 116 9.09 9.69 8.95
C VAL A 116 9.28 8.59 9.99
N ILE A 117 10.04 8.87 11.03
CA ILE A 117 10.24 7.99 12.19
C ILE A 117 9.24 8.40 13.25
N ASP A 118 8.47 7.42 13.74
CA ASP A 118 7.50 7.63 14.80
C ASP A 118 8.18 7.48 16.17
N GLU A 119 8.85 6.35 16.40
CA GLU A 119 9.50 6.07 17.68
C GLU A 119 10.68 5.10 17.50
N ILE A 120 11.71 5.30 18.32
CA ILE A 120 12.90 4.46 18.40
C ILE A 120 12.83 3.71 19.74
N PHE A 121 12.96 2.38 19.68
CA PHE A 121 12.93 1.48 20.82
C PHE A 121 14.31 0.86 21.01
N GLU A 122 14.69 0.64 22.27
CA GLU A 122 15.92 -0.08 22.60
C GLU A 122 15.76 -1.58 22.33
N PHE A 123 16.86 -2.23 21.94
CA PHE A 123 16.90 -3.68 21.74
C PHE A 123 16.99 -4.45 23.06
N ASP A 124 15.92 -4.36 23.84
CA ASP A 124 15.68 -5.17 25.02
C ASP A 124 14.26 -5.79 24.97
N THR A 125 13.93 -6.62 25.97
CA THR A 125 12.62 -7.29 26.03
C THR A 125 11.46 -6.30 26.11
N HIS A 126 11.63 -5.19 26.82
CA HIS A 126 10.60 -4.18 27.00
C HIS A 126 10.39 -3.36 25.71
N GLY A 127 11.48 -2.92 25.07
CA GLY A 127 11.48 -2.18 23.81
C GLY A 127 10.89 -3.00 22.67
N LEU A 128 11.28 -4.27 22.53
CA LEU A 128 10.70 -5.17 21.54
C LEU A 128 9.20 -5.37 21.75
N HIS A 129 8.75 -5.60 22.99
CA HIS A 129 7.34 -5.80 23.29
C HIS A 129 6.53 -4.52 23.01
N SER A 130 7.03 -3.37 23.44
CA SER A 130 6.39 -2.06 23.23
C SER A 130 6.29 -1.72 21.74
N MET A 131 7.36 -1.94 20.97
CA MET A 131 7.36 -1.74 19.52
C MET A 131 6.33 -2.63 18.84
N TYR A 132 6.27 -3.91 19.22
CA TYR A 132 5.33 -4.86 18.66
C TYR A 132 3.86 -4.47 18.94
N GLU A 133 3.54 -4.12 20.19
CA GLU A 133 2.18 -3.68 20.56
C GLU A 133 1.78 -2.40 19.82
N LYS A 134 2.68 -1.42 19.69
CA LYS A 134 2.42 -0.19 18.92
C LYS A 134 2.18 -0.49 17.45
N SER A 135 3.01 -1.33 16.83
CA SER A 135 2.84 -1.77 15.44
C SER A 135 1.47 -2.44 15.23
N LYS A 136 1.14 -3.40 16.10
CA LYS A 136 -0.12 -4.16 16.04
C LYS A 136 -1.36 -3.30 16.27
N SER A 137 -1.25 -2.21 17.04
CA SER A 137 -2.35 -1.30 17.31
C SER A 137 -2.86 -0.54 16.07
N GLY A 138 -2.05 -0.49 14.98
CA GLY A 138 -2.36 0.30 13.79
C GLY A 138 -2.25 1.82 13.98
N LYS A 139 -1.70 2.29 15.10
CA LYS A 139 -1.57 3.72 15.44
C LYS A 139 -0.21 4.31 15.09
N ALA A 140 0.71 3.52 14.54
CA ALA A 140 2.04 3.99 14.19
C ALA A 140 1.97 5.07 13.08
N GLN A 141 2.64 6.20 13.30
CA GLN A 141 2.69 7.34 12.37
C GLN A 141 4.07 7.43 11.71
N GLY A 142 4.38 6.45 10.86
CA GLY A 142 5.69 6.35 10.22
C GLY A 142 6.35 5.01 10.51
N LYS A 143 7.67 5.00 10.58
CA LYS A 143 8.47 3.80 10.87
C LYS A 143 8.78 3.71 12.36
N LEU A 144 8.56 2.52 12.93
CA LEU A 144 9.10 2.14 14.24
C LEU A 144 10.48 1.54 14.04
N ILE A 145 11.45 1.95 14.85
CA ILE A 145 12.84 1.50 14.76
C ILE A 145 13.22 0.77 16.04
N LEU A 146 13.86 -0.39 15.90
CA LEU A 146 14.50 -1.12 17.00
C LEU A 146 16.01 -0.92 16.89
N LYS A 147 16.60 -0.25 17.86
CA LYS A 147 18.03 0.07 17.87
C LYS A 147 18.82 -1.11 18.44
N VAL A 148 19.50 -1.86 17.57
CA VAL A 148 20.19 -3.12 17.92
C VAL A 148 21.65 -2.91 18.35
N VAL A 149 22.29 -1.83 17.88
CA VAL A 149 23.68 -1.48 18.18
C VAL A 149 23.74 0.02 18.45
N ASP A 150 24.56 0.43 19.43
CA ASP A 150 24.89 1.84 19.63
C ASP A 150 25.95 2.26 18.60
N ASP A 151 25.81 3.45 18.01
CA ASP A 151 26.76 4.01 17.03
C ASP A 151 28.22 4.13 17.56
N THR A 152 28.47 3.75 18.82
CA THR A 152 29.79 3.71 19.47
C THR A 152 30.56 2.40 19.26
N ASP A 153 29.93 1.34 18.75
CA ASP A 153 30.56 0.01 18.60
C ASP A 153 31.25 -0.21 17.23
N GLU A 154 31.30 0.82 16.38
CA GLU A 154 32.20 0.84 15.21
C GLU A 154 33.63 1.25 15.65
N GLN A 155 34.37 0.30 16.24
CA GLN A 155 35.84 0.33 16.34
C GLN A 155 36.47 -0.92 15.73
#